data_AF-A0A2V7YJK3-F1
#
_entry.id   AF-A0A2V7YJK3-F1
#
_cell.length_a   1.000
_cell.length_b   1.000
_cell.length_c   1.000
_cell.angle_alpha   90.00
_cell.angle_beta   90.00
_cell.angle_gamma   90.00
#
_symmetry.space_group_name_H-M   'P 1'
#
loop_
_entity.id
_entity.type
_entity.pdbx_description
1 polymer ?
#
loop_
_entity_poly.entity_id
_entity_poly.type
_entity_poly.pdbx_seq_one_letter_code
_entity_poly.pdbx_strand_id
1 'polypeptide(L)'
;MKIRTCSLIILCALALAGALASPTLAQAPACATSNDCGRASFCGRPIGACLKTGTCVASPTACTATFDPVCGCNGQTYDNECSAGQAGVSVAALGPCEAMACLHNPDCPGGFMCHTAAGACGGVGACGVLPTACNAFVCGCDGEIYANSCIAAEAGVSVANAGDTCRR
;
A
#
# COMPACT_ATOMS: atom_id res chain seq x y z
N MET A 1 -58.72 38.50 -35.86
CA MET A 1 -59.26 39.10 -34.62
C MET A 1 -58.30 38.72 -33.49
N LYS A 2 -57.27 39.53 -33.14
CA LYS A 2 -57.27 40.65 -32.15
C LYS A 2 -58.14 40.30 -30.93
N ILE A 3 -57.58 40.17 -29.72
CA ILE A 3 -57.37 41.22 -28.69
C ILE A 3 -56.43 40.60 -27.60
N ARG A 4 -55.20 41.12 -27.33
CA ARG A 4 -54.78 42.12 -26.29
C ARG A 4 -54.93 41.57 -24.84
N THR A 5 -54.09 41.76 -23.82
CA THR A 5 -52.98 42.70 -23.51
C THR A 5 -52.43 42.42 -22.09
N CYS A 6 -51.18 42.85 -21.85
CA CYS A 6 -50.64 43.51 -20.63
C CYS A 6 -50.42 42.77 -19.30
N SER A 7 -49.12 42.68 -18.97
CA SER A 7 -48.43 43.30 -17.81
C SER A 7 -48.84 42.97 -16.38
N LEU A 8 -47.87 42.46 -15.60
CA LEU A 8 -47.48 42.90 -14.25
C LEU A 8 -46.27 42.05 -13.82
N ILE A 9 -45.03 42.55 -14.00
CA ILE A 9 -44.18 43.07 -12.91
C ILE A 9 -44.29 42.24 -11.62
N ILE A 10 -43.41 41.26 -11.44
CA ILE A 10 -42.94 40.87 -10.11
C ILE A 10 -41.42 40.86 -10.16
N LEU A 11 -40.85 41.98 -9.72
CA LEU A 11 -39.51 42.06 -9.16
C LEU A 11 -39.39 41.05 -8.01
N CYS A 12 -38.15 40.60 -7.77
CA CYS A 12 -37.66 39.97 -6.54
C CYS A 12 -37.68 38.44 -6.52
N ALA A 13 -36.56 37.87 -6.98
CA ALA A 13 -35.87 36.87 -6.19
C ALA A 13 -34.37 37.13 -6.34
N LEU A 14 -33.80 37.83 -5.35
CA LEU A 14 -32.36 37.90 -5.15
C LEU A 14 -31.82 36.46 -5.18
N ALA A 15 -30.99 36.17 -6.18
CA ALA A 15 -30.13 35.00 -6.15
C ALA A 15 -29.13 35.21 -5.01
N LEU A 16 -29.51 34.83 -3.79
CA LEU A 16 -28.56 34.50 -2.73
C LEU A 16 -27.79 33.27 -3.22
N ALA A 17 -26.74 33.52 -3.99
CA ALA A 17 -25.63 32.59 -4.15
C ALA A 17 -24.92 32.47 -2.79
N GLY A 18 -25.58 31.81 -1.85
CA GLY A 18 -24.93 31.27 -0.66
C GLY A 18 -24.02 30.17 -1.15
N ALA A 19 -22.73 30.47 -1.31
CA ALA A 19 -21.71 29.45 -1.47
C ALA A 19 -21.74 28.57 -0.23
N LEU A 20 -22.38 27.39 -0.35
CA LEU A 20 -22.15 26.27 0.54
C LEU A 20 -20.72 25.79 0.27
N ALA A 21 -19.74 26.50 0.82
CA ALA A 21 -18.42 25.94 1.03
C ALA A 21 -18.64 24.78 2.00
N SER A 22 -18.77 23.58 1.41
CA SER A 22 -18.78 22.34 2.17
C SER A 22 -17.53 22.34 3.06
N PRO A 23 -17.58 21.87 4.32
CA PRO A 23 -16.36 21.66 5.07
C PRO A 23 -15.53 20.69 4.24
N THR A 24 -14.43 21.19 3.67
CA THR A 24 -13.43 20.31 3.08
C THR A 24 -12.97 19.44 4.24
N LEU A 25 -13.39 18.17 4.24
CA LEU A 25 -12.78 17.15 5.07
C LEU A 25 -11.29 17.31 4.84
N ALA A 26 -10.55 17.76 5.87
CA ALA A 26 -9.13 18.02 5.75
C ALA A 26 -8.48 16.73 5.23
N GLN A 27 -8.08 16.73 3.96
CA GLN A 27 -7.50 15.56 3.34
C GLN A 27 -6.24 15.22 4.13
N ALA A 28 -6.20 14.03 4.75
CA ALA A 28 -5.06 13.61 5.54
C ALA A 28 -3.77 13.77 4.72
N PRO A 29 -2.69 14.34 5.31
CA PRO A 29 -1.47 14.61 4.55
C PRO A 29 -0.86 13.31 4.02
N ALA A 30 -0.36 13.37 2.79
CA ALA A 30 0.40 12.28 2.20
C ALA A 30 1.73 12.08 2.96
N CYS A 31 2.20 10.84 3.03
CA CYS A 31 3.43 10.47 3.72
C CYS A 31 4.23 9.42 2.94
N ALA A 32 5.54 9.48 3.05
CA ALA A 32 6.46 8.44 2.58
C ALA A 32 6.91 7.55 3.75
N THR A 33 6.95 8.05 4.98
CA THR A 33 7.31 7.30 6.19
C THR A 33 6.48 7.77 7.38
N SER A 34 6.43 6.99 8.46
CA SER A 34 5.71 7.39 9.68
C SER A 34 6.34 8.62 10.37
N ASN A 35 7.57 9.02 10.01
CA ASN A 35 8.19 10.26 10.50
C ASN A 35 7.60 11.52 9.87
N ASP A 36 6.91 11.39 8.73
CA ASP A 36 6.20 12.51 8.09
C ASP A 36 4.90 12.85 8.84
N CYS A 37 4.48 11.97 9.76
CA CYS A 37 3.24 12.09 10.51
C CYS A 37 3.50 12.57 11.95
N GLY A 38 2.48 13.16 12.57
CA GLY A 38 2.54 13.57 13.97
C GLY A 38 2.63 12.36 14.92
N ARG A 39 3.04 12.60 16.18
CA ARG A 39 3.32 11.55 17.20
C ARG A 39 2.17 10.58 17.52
N ALA A 40 0.94 10.91 17.12
CA ALA A 40 -0.27 10.08 17.33
C ALA A 40 -0.78 9.48 16.02
N SER A 41 0.04 9.48 14.98
CA SER A 41 -0.31 9.01 13.64
C SER A 41 0.86 8.25 13.03
N PHE A 42 0.55 7.38 12.09
CA PHE A 42 1.53 6.67 11.30
C PHE A 42 1.19 6.76 9.82
N CYS A 43 2.15 6.39 8.98
CA CYS A 43 1.93 6.40 7.54
C CYS A 43 1.17 5.15 7.12
N GLY A 44 -0.16 5.29 7.01
CA GLY A 44 -1.08 4.24 6.62
C GLY A 44 -1.10 4.02 5.12
N ARG A 45 -1.02 2.76 4.71
CA ARG A 45 -1.05 2.32 3.31
C ARG A 45 -2.12 1.26 3.11
N PRO A 46 -2.64 1.12 1.88
CA PRO A 46 -3.40 -0.07 1.50
C PRO A 46 -2.58 -1.34 1.77
N ILE A 47 -3.28 -2.43 2.08
CA ILE A 47 -2.65 -3.75 2.25
C ILE A 47 -1.84 -4.07 0.99
N GLY A 48 -0.60 -4.53 1.19
CA GLY A 48 0.31 -4.91 0.11
C GLY A 48 1.05 -3.74 -0.55
N ALA A 49 0.76 -2.49 -0.16
CA ALA A 49 1.31 -1.30 -0.78
C ALA A 49 2.49 -0.69 0.01
N CYS A 50 3.32 -1.52 0.64
CA CYS A 50 4.40 -1.09 1.57
C CYS A 50 5.34 0.00 1.03
N LEU A 51 5.54 0.04 -0.29
CA LEU A 51 6.44 0.97 -0.96
C LEU A 51 5.74 2.16 -1.62
N LYS A 52 4.41 2.20 -1.57
CA LYS A 52 3.64 3.31 -2.14
C LYS A 52 3.51 4.45 -1.11
N THR A 53 3.18 5.64 -1.60
CA THR A 53 2.82 6.77 -0.75
C THR A 53 1.59 6.42 0.09
N GLY A 54 1.63 6.75 1.38
CA GLY A 54 0.51 6.58 2.29
C GLY A 54 -0.17 7.90 2.63
N THR A 55 -1.08 7.83 3.59
CA THR A 55 -1.66 8.99 4.26
C THR A 55 -1.45 8.88 5.75
N CYS A 56 -1.28 10.01 6.44
CA CYS A 56 -1.18 9.99 7.89
C CYS A 56 -2.53 9.62 8.50
N VAL A 57 -2.59 8.45 9.12
CA VAL A 57 -3.77 7.94 9.82
C VAL A 57 -3.49 7.88 11.31
N ALA A 58 -4.53 8.03 12.14
CA ALA A 58 -4.37 7.96 13.59
C ALA A 58 -3.91 6.57 14.03
N SER A 59 -2.92 6.53 14.92
CA SER A 59 -2.48 5.29 15.54
C SER A 59 -3.53 4.82 16.55
N PRO A 60 -4.00 3.56 16.50
CA PRO A 60 -4.87 3.00 17.51
C PRO A 60 -4.24 3.08 18.91
N THR A 61 -5.01 3.54 19.89
CA THR A 61 -4.58 3.61 21.30
C THR A 61 -4.92 2.35 22.09
N ALA A 62 -5.89 1.58 21.61
CA ALA A 62 -6.33 0.32 22.18
C ALA A 62 -6.76 -0.64 21.07
N CYS A 63 -6.44 -1.91 21.24
CA CYS A 63 -6.78 -2.99 20.32
C CYS A 63 -7.45 -4.14 21.07
N THR A 64 -8.32 -4.88 20.37
CA THR A 64 -8.85 -6.13 20.90
C THR A 64 -7.74 -7.19 20.92
N ALA A 65 -7.87 -8.17 21.81
CA ALA A 65 -7.00 -9.34 21.85
C ALA A 65 -7.44 -10.42 20.84
N THR A 66 -8.10 -10.02 19.74
CA THR A 66 -8.52 -10.95 18.69
C THR A 66 -7.27 -11.41 17.93
N PHE A 67 -7.14 -12.72 17.75
CA PHE A 67 -6.03 -13.30 17.00
C PHE A 67 -6.43 -13.52 15.54
N ASP A 68 -6.15 -12.53 14.70
CA ASP A 68 -6.33 -12.51 13.26
C ASP A 68 -5.01 -12.03 12.62
N PRO A 69 -3.98 -12.88 12.58
CA PRO A 69 -2.61 -12.45 12.38
C PRO A 69 -2.39 -11.77 11.04
N VAL A 70 -1.55 -10.75 11.03
CA VAL A 70 -1.13 -10.02 9.83
C VAL A 70 0.37 -9.83 9.80
N CYS A 71 0.94 -9.76 8.61
CA CYS A 71 2.34 -9.45 8.43
C CYS A 71 2.50 -7.97 8.10
N GLY A 72 3.27 -7.24 8.90
CA GLY A 72 3.55 -5.83 8.69
C GLY A 72 4.60 -5.60 7.60
N CYS A 73 4.63 -4.39 7.04
CA CYS A 73 5.66 -3.96 6.09
C CYS A 73 7.09 -3.97 6.65
N ASN A 74 7.25 -4.16 7.96
CA ASN A 74 8.53 -4.36 8.63
C ASN A 74 8.93 -5.86 8.74
N GLY A 75 8.16 -6.78 8.17
CA GLY A 75 8.41 -8.22 8.22
C GLY A 75 8.09 -8.87 9.58
N GLN A 76 7.37 -8.18 10.48
CA GLN A 76 6.94 -8.74 11.75
C GLN A 76 5.47 -9.17 11.68
N THR A 77 5.16 -10.29 12.32
CA THR A 77 3.78 -10.74 12.51
C THR A 77 3.17 -9.98 13.70
N TYR A 78 1.96 -9.48 13.51
CA TYR A 78 1.13 -8.84 14.52
C TYR A 78 -0.14 -9.66 14.74
N ASP A 79 -0.68 -9.65 15.96
CA ASP A 79 -1.87 -10.43 16.32
C ASP A 79 -3.10 -10.02 15.51
N ASN A 80 -3.17 -8.76 15.06
CA ASN A 80 -4.20 -8.22 14.16
C ASN A 80 -3.79 -6.87 13.56
N GLU A 81 -4.56 -6.37 12.59
CA GLU A 81 -4.33 -5.08 11.92
C GLU A 81 -4.25 -3.90 12.90
N CYS A 82 -5.04 -3.91 13.97
CA CYS A 82 -5.01 -2.85 14.97
C CYS A 82 -3.65 -2.81 15.69
N SER A 83 -3.15 -3.96 16.13
CA SER A 83 -1.85 -4.05 16.80
C SER A 83 -0.69 -3.63 15.88
N ALA A 84 -0.77 -3.91 14.57
CA ALA A 84 0.18 -3.39 13.59
C ALA A 84 0.11 -1.85 13.49
N GLY A 85 -1.11 -1.29 13.40
CA GLY A 85 -1.32 0.16 13.39
C GLY A 85 -0.87 0.85 14.67
N GLN A 86 -1.04 0.20 15.84
CA GLN A 86 -0.57 0.71 17.13
C GLN A 86 0.97 0.80 17.16
N ALA A 87 1.65 -0.15 16.53
CA ALA A 87 3.10 -0.11 16.29
C ALA A 87 3.52 0.86 15.16
N GLY A 88 2.56 1.53 14.51
CA GLY A 88 2.80 2.48 13.42
C GLY A 88 3.19 1.83 12.10
N VAL A 89 2.78 0.58 11.89
CA VAL A 89 3.19 -0.27 10.76
C VAL A 89 1.98 -0.57 9.87
N SER A 90 2.13 -0.31 8.57
CA SER A 90 1.12 -0.74 7.57
C SER A 90 1.19 -2.25 7.35
N VAL A 91 0.04 -2.84 7.02
CA VAL A 91 -0.07 -4.27 6.76
C VAL A 91 0.45 -4.58 5.36
N ALA A 92 1.41 -5.50 5.28
CA ALA A 92 1.85 -6.06 4.01
C ALA A 92 0.82 -7.07 3.52
N ALA A 93 0.44 -8.08 4.33
CA ALA A 93 -0.58 -9.05 3.96
C ALA A 93 -1.29 -9.64 5.18
N LEU A 94 -2.40 -10.29 4.88
CA LEU A 94 -3.14 -11.12 5.82
C LEU A 94 -2.37 -12.42 6.09
N GLY A 95 -2.44 -12.91 7.32
CA GLY A 95 -1.67 -14.04 7.81
C GLY A 95 -0.30 -13.64 8.37
N PRO A 96 0.38 -14.54 9.09
CA PRO A 96 1.72 -14.29 9.62
C PRO A 96 2.79 -14.31 8.52
N CYS A 97 3.92 -13.65 8.76
CA CYS A 97 4.96 -13.44 7.74
C CYS A 97 5.64 -14.72 7.21
N GLU A 98 5.54 -15.85 7.92
CA GLU A 98 6.33 -17.06 7.63
C GLU A 98 5.50 -18.23 7.09
N ALA A 99 4.17 -18.11 6.97
CA ALA A 99 3.31 -19.29 6.84
C ALA A 99 3.03 -19.78 5.41
N MET A 100 3.75 -19.35 4.37
CA MET A 100 3.36 -19.68 3.00
C MET A 100 4.55 -20.09 2.12
N ALA A 101 4.58 -21.36 1.76
CA ALA A 101 5.41 -21.85 0.66
C ALA A 101 4.85 -21.33 -0.67
N CYS A 102 5.74 -21.05 -1.62
CA CYS A 102 5.40 -20.55 -2.95
C CYS A 102 6.32 -21.17 -4.00
N LEU A 103 5.91 -21.16 -5.27
CA LEU A 103 6.76 -21.47 -6.41
C LEU A 103 7.02 -20.21 -7.25
N HIS A 104 6.07 -19.29 -7.27
CA HIS A 104 6.13 -18.05 -8.04
C HIS A 104 5.54 -16.88 -7.22
N ASN A 105 5.89 -15.65 -7.57
CA ASN A 105 5.37 -14.44 -6.91
C ASN A 105 3.83 -14.39 -6.83
N PRO A 106 3.05 -14.81 -7.85
CA PRO A 106 1.59 -14.83 -7.78
C PRO A 106 1.01 -15.78 -6.73
N ASP A 107 1.79 -16.73 -6.21
CA ASP A 107 1.36 -17.61 -5.12
C ASP A 107 1.33 -16.87 -3.78
N CYS A 108 1.95 -15.70 -3.72
CA CYS A 108 2.03 -14.89 -2.52
C CYS A 108 0.98 -13.75 -2.52
N PRO A 109 0.38 -13.45 -1.36
CA PRO A 109 -0.57 -12.35 -1.23
C PRO A 109 0.12 -11.01 -1.52
N GLY A 110 -0.66 -9.99 -1.92
CA GLY A 110 -0.13 -8.69 -2.29
C GLY A 110 0.81 -8.10 -1.24
N GLY A 111 1.95 -7.54 -1.66
CA GLY A 111 3.02 -7.06 -0.78
C GLY A 111 4.12 -8.10 -0.49
N PHE A 112 3.94 -9.34 -0.93
CA PHE A 112 4.89 -10.44 -0.78
C PHE A 112 5.43 -10.86 -2.14
N MET A 113 6.67 -11.34 -2.13
CA MET A 113 7.25 -12.05 -3.25
C MET A 113 7.64 -13.45 -2.80
N CYS A 114 7.82 -14.32 -3.78
CA CYS A 114 8.35 -15.63 -3.52
C CYS A 114 9.87 -15.56 -3.39
N HIS A 115 10.37 -15.67 -2.16
CA HIS A 115 11.80 -15.73 -1.86
C HIS A 115 12.26 -17.19 -1.95
N THR A 116 13.00 -17.51 -3.00
CA THR A 116 13.75 -18.76 -3.12
C THR A 116 15.18 -18.56 -2.62
N ALA A 117 15.87 -19.64 -2.25
CA ALA A 117 17.31 -19.57 -2.04
C ALA A 117 18.00 -19.04 -3.31
N ALA A 118 19.09 -18.26 -3.17
CA ALA A 118 19.80 -17.72 -4.33
C ALA A 118 20.25 -18.86 -5.27
N GLY A 119 19.94 -18.72 -6.56
CA GLY A 119 20.19 -19.72 -7.59
C GLY A 119 19.16 -20.86 -7.66
N ALA A 120 18.13 -20.86 -6.81
CA ALA A 120 17.08 -21.88 -6.80
C ALA A 120 15.81 -21.46 -7.58
N CYS A 121 15.99 -20.94 -8.79
CA CYS A 121 14.86 -20.62 -9.67
C CYS A 121 14.00 -21.87 -9.94
N GLY A 122 12.69 -21.77 -9.68
CA GLY A 122 11.75 -22.89 -9.78
C GLY A 122 11.74 -23.84 -8.57
N GLY A 123 12.49 -23.54 -7.52
CA GLY A 123 12.41 -24.25 -6.24
C GLY A 123 11.24 -23.74 -5.37
N VAL A 124 10.89 -24.50 -4.33
CA VAL A 124 9.93 -24.03 -3.31
C VAL A 124 10.58 -22.90 -2.52
N GLY A 125 9.98 -21.71 -2.60
CA GLY A 125 10.33 -20.54 -1.81
C GLY A 125 9.38 -20.33 -0.64
N ALA A 126 9.61 -19.24 0.09
CA ALA A 126 8.71 -18.73 1.10
C ALA A 126 8.21 -17.33 0.71
N CYS A 127 6.92 -17.07 0.88
CA CYS A 127 6.39 -15.73 0.76
C CYS A 127 6.98 -14.86 1.84
N GLY A 128 7.62 -13.77 1.43
CA GLY A 128 8.18 -12.77 2.32
C GLY A 128 7.91 -11.39 1.78
N VAL A 129 7.95 -10.39 2.66
CA VAL A 129 7.76 -8.99 2.27
C VAL A 129 8.75 -8.60 1.16
N LEU A 130 8.35 -7.63 0.33
CA LEU A 130 9.31 -6.99 -0.56
C LEU A 130 10.50 -6.45 0.26
N PRO A 131 11.76 -6.64 -0.19
CA PRO A 131 12.91 -6.06 0.48
C PRO A 131 12.71 -4.56 0.69
N THR A 132 12.89 -4.10 1.93
CA THR A 132 12.75 -2.67 2.27
C THR A 132 13.85 -1.83 1.63
N ALA A 133 14.93 -2.46 1.16
CA ALA A 133 15.98 -1.87 0.35
C ALA A 133 16.01 -2.51 -1.04
N CYS A 134 15.75 -1.69 -2.06
CA CYS A 134 15.69 -2.10 -3.46
C CYS A 134 16.68 -1.28 -4.28
N ASN A 135 17.93 -1.22 -3.85
CA ASN A 135 18.90 -0.30 -4.45
C ASN A 135 20.06 -1.02 -5.14
N ALA A 136 20.01 -2.35 -5.22
CA ALA A 136 21.07 -3.17 -5.78
C ALA A 136 20.55 -3.92 -7.00
N PHE A 137 21.32 -3.93 -8.10
CA PHE A 137 21.05 -4.74 -9.27
C PHE A 137 20.86 -6.21 -8.90
N VAL A 138 19.92 -6.86 -9.58
CA VAL A 138 19.64 -8.28 -9.43
C VAL A 138 19.46 -8.94 -10.79
N CYS A 139 19.86 -10.20 -10.89
CA CYS A 139 19.39 -11.06 -11.97
C CYS A 139 18.09 -11.74 -11.56
N GLY A 140 17.06 -11.65 -12.39
CA GLY A 140 15.81 -12.37 -12.22
C GLY A 140 15.89 -13.83 -12.69
N CYS A 141 14.94 -14.65 -12.25
CA CYS A 141 14.81 -16.03 -12.72
C CYS A 141 14.34 -16.16 -14.17
N ASP A 142 13.94 -15.04 -14.79
CA ASP A 142 13.68 -14.91 -16.22
C ASP A 142 14.96 -14.66 -17.05
N GLY A 143 16.11 -14.48 -16.39
CA GLY A 143 17.39 -14.19 -17.04
C GLY A 143 17.62 -12.72 -17.37
N GLU A 144 16.72 -11.82 -16.94
CA GLU A 144 16.85 -10.38 -17.14
C GLU A 144 17.49 -9.70 -15.92
N ILE A 145 18.24 -8.62 -16.17
CA ILE A 145 18.82 -7.80 -15.11
C ILE A 145 17.84 -6.69 -14.77
N TYR A 146 17.47 -6.61 -13.50
CA TYR A 146 16.64 -5.56 -12.97
C TYR A 146 17.52 -4.55 -12.22
N ALA A 147 17.18 -3.26 -12.33
CA ALA A 147 17.90 -2.21 -11.59
C ALA A 147 17.84 -2.47 -10.08
N ASN A 148 16.78 -3.16 -9.61
CA ASN A 148 16.71 -3.72 -8.29
C ASN A 148 15.62 -4.79 -8.11
N SER A 149 15.64 -5.43 -6.93
CA SER A 149 14.66 -6.44 -6.50
C SER A 149 13.21 -5.96 -6.48
N CYS A 150 12.93 -4.67 -6.29
CA CYS A 150 11.56 -4.16 -6.33
C CYS A 150 11.04 -4.14 -7.77
N ILE A 151 11.85 -3.72 -8.75
CA ILE A 151 11.42 -3.74 -10.15
C ILE A 151 11.23 -5.19 -10.63
N ALA A 152 12.10 -6.11 -10.22
CA ALA A 152 11.92 -7.54 -10.47
C ALA A 152 10.59 -8.05 -9.89
N ALA A 153 10.29 -7.67 -8.65
CA ALA A 153 9.04 -8.05 -7.98
C ALA A 153 7.79 -7.46 -8.64
N GLU A 154 7.84 -6.18 -9.05
CA GLU A 154 6.77 -5.53 -9.79
C GLU A 154 6.55 -6.19 -11.17
N ALA A 155 7.59 -6.77 -11.77
CA ALA A 155 7.50 -7.61 -12.97
C ALA A 155 7.02 -9.04 -12.69
N GLY A 156 6.79 -9.42 -11.43
CA GLY A 156 6.39 -10.77 -11.04
C GLY A 156 7.53 -11.79 -11.06
N VAL A 157 8.78 -11.32 -11.06
CA VAL A 157 9.99 -12.14 -11.20
C VAL A 157 10.72 -12.30 -9.87
N SER A 158 11.02 -13.55 -9.50
CA SER A 158 11.86 -13.87 -8.33
C SER A 158 13.33 -13.61 -8.63
N VAL A 159 14.10 -13.20 -7.61
CA VAL A 159 15.53 -12.93 -7.75
C VAL A 159 16.33 -14.23 -7.77
N ALA A 160 17.10 -14.45 -8.84
CA ALA A 160 18.04 -15.56 -8.95
C ALA A 160 19.30 -15.28 -8.12
N ASN A 161 19.92 -14.12 -8.32
CA ASN A 161 21.11 -13.70 -7.57
C ASN A 161 21.24 -12.17 -7.56
N ALA A 162 21.94 -11.65 -6.54
CA ALA A 162 22.37 -10.26 -6.54
C ALA A 162 23.42 -10.01 -7.63
N GLY A 163 23.49 -8.77 -8.11
CA GLY A 163 24.44 -8.31 -9.11
C GLY A 163 23.84 -8.09 -10.50
N ASP A 164 24.69 -7.62 -11.40
CA ASP A 164 24.42 -7.27 -12.79
C ASP A 164 24.82 -8.40 -13.77
N THR A 165 24.93 -9.64 -13.27
CA THR A 165 25.27 -10.81 -14.08
C THR A 165 24.27 -11.92 -13.87
N CYS A 166 23.71 -12.41 -14.98
CA CYS A 166 22.87 -13.59 -15.01
C CYS A 166 23.72 -14.81 -15.37
N ARG A 167 23.77 -15.79 -14.47
CA ARG A 167 24.33 -17.11 -14.78
C ARG A 167 23.26 -17.88 -15.56
N ARG A 168 23.56 -18.20 -16.81
CA ARG A 168 22.77 -19.17 -17.60
C ARG A 168 23.03 -20.59 -17.12
#